data_AF-A0A920B3W4-F1
#
_entry.id   AF-A0A920B3W4-F1
#
_cell.length_a   1.000
_cell.length_b   1.000
_cell.length_c   1.000
_cell.angle_alpha   90.00
_cell.angle_beta   90.00
_cell.angle_gamma   90.00
#
_symmetry.space_group_name_H-M   'P 1'
#
loop_
_entity.id
_entity.type
_entity.pdbx_description
1 polymer ?
#
loop_
_entity_poly.entity_id
_entity_poly.type
_entity_poly.pdbx_seq_one_letter_code
_entity_poly.pdbx_strand_id
1 'polypeptide(L)' 'MINSYFKKNNLERHPLYEAGYLSVGCTHCTIKTSNVDNPRSGRWADKIKTECGIHSII' A
#
# COMPACT_ATOMS: atom_id res chain seq x y z
N MET A 1 -12.89 -9.87 5.90
CA MET A 1 -12.25 -8.67 5.30
C MET A 1 -11.12 -8.17 6.21
N ILE A 2 -10.06 -7.59 5.66
CA ILE A 2 -8.83 -7.19 6.37
C ILE A 2 -9.14 -6.37 7.64
N ASN A 3 -9.96 -5.32 7.55
CA ASN A 3 -10.30 -4.45 8.68
C ASN A 3 -10.94 -5.21 9.87
N SER A 4 -11.77 -6.21 9.60
CA SER A 4 -12.40 -7.02 10.66
C SER A 4 -11.36 -7.83 11.42
N TYR A 5 -10.30 -8.30 10.76
CA TYR A 5 -9.24 -9.07 11.39
C TYR A 5 -8.38 -8.20 12.31
N PHE A 6 -8.02 -6.98 11.88
CA PHE A 6 -7.33 -6.00 12.73
C PHE A 6 -8.12 -5.73 14.01
N LYS A 7 -9.43 -5.44 13.90
CA LYS A 7 -10.30 -5.16 15.05
C LYS A 7 -10.43 -6.36 15.99
N LYS A 8 -10.67 -7.56 15.44
CA LYS A 8 -10.87 -8.78 16.24
C LYS A 8 -9.63 -9.13 17.08
N ASN A 9 -8.43 -8.85 16.55
CA ASN A 9 -7.17 -9.25 17.17
C ASN A 9 -6.42 -8.06 17.81
N ASN A 10 -7.06 -6.89 17.92
CA ASN A 10 -6.47 -5.66 18.45
C ASN A 10 -5.07 -5.34 17.84
N LEU A 11 -4.96 -5.50 16.51
CA LEU A 11 -3.72 -5.22 15.80
C LEU A 11 -3.66 -3.74 15.43
N GLU A 12 -2.51 -3.14 15.66
CA GLU A 12 -2.22 -1.78 15.19
C GLU A 12 -1.89 -1.78 13.70
N ARG A 13 -2.26 -0.70 13.02
CA ARG A 13 -1.90 -0.47 11.63
C ARG A 13 -0.52 0.17 11.56
N HIS A 14 0.13 0.01 10.41
CA HIS A 14 1.35 0.77 10.15
C HIS A 14 1.04 2.28 10.23
N PRO A 15 1.83 3.12 10.92
CA PRO A 15 1.53 4.55 11.14
C PRO A 15 1.28 5.33 9.84
N LEU A 16 2.02 4.99 8.77
CA LEU A 16 1.83 5.62 7.46
C LEU A 16 0.45 5.36 6.83
N TYR A 17 -0.27 4.33 7.27
CA TYR A 17 -1.63 4.09 6.79
C TYR A 17 -2.54 5.29 7.13
N GLU A 18 -2.45 5.80 8.36
CA GLU A 18 -3.21 6.96 8.82
C GLU A 18 -2.75 8.26 8.15
N ALA A 19 -1.48 8.32 7.74
CA ALA A 19 -0.94 9.43 6.96
C ALA A 19 -1.35 9.41 5.47
N GLY A 20 -2.13 8.40 5.02
CA GLY A 20 -2.67 8.29 3.66
C GLY A 20 -1.89 7.37 2.70
N TYR A 21 -0.93 6.58 3.21
CA TYR A 21 -0.20 5.60 2.41
C TYR A 21 -0.90 4.24 2.47
N LEU A 22 -1.82 4.00 1.54
CA LEU A 22 -2.60 2.76 1.50
C LEU A 22 -1.80 1.53 1.01
N SER A 23 -0.64 1.74 0.39
CA SER A 23 0.35 0.72 0.03
C SER A 23 1.76 1.26 0.26
N VAL A 24 2.53 0.63 1.13
CA VAL A 24 3.86 1.09 1.54
C VAL A 24 4.95 0.24 0.86
N GLY A 25 5.96 0.89 0.29
CA GLY A 25 7.20 0.28 -0.22
C GLY A 25 8.41 1.15 0.11
N CYS A 26 9.38 1.25 -0.81
CA CYS A 26 10.53 2.14 -0.61
C CYS A 26 10.10 3.62 -0.66
N THR A 27 10.84 4.47 0.06
CA THR A 27 10.53 5.90 0.22
C THR A 27 10.48 6.69 -1.10
N HIS A 28 11.31 6.35 -2.09
CA HIS A 28 11.37 7.04 -3.37
C HIS A 28 10.35 6.55 -4.42
N CYS A 29 9.57 5.50 -4.12
CA CYS A 29 8.61 4.91 -5.05
C CYS A 29 7.24 4.63 -4.41
N THR A 30 6.92 5.41 -3.37
CA THR A 30 5.65 5.33 -2.65
C THR A 30 5.12 6.73 -2.38
N ILE A 31 3.93 7.05 -2.87
CA ILE A 31 3.22 8.28 -2.53
C ILE A 31 1.86 7.98 -1.87
N LYS A 32 1.25 9.00 -1.27
CA LYS A 32 -0.10 8.93 -0.73
C LYS A 32 -1.11 8.67 -1.85
N THR A 33 -2.21 8.01 -1.52
CA THR A 33 -3.35 7.87 -2.44
C THR A 33 -4.67 7.97 -1.68
N SER A 34 -5.61 8.70 -2.26
CA SER A 34 -7.00 8.78 -1.78
C SER A 34 -7.92 7.79 -2.51
N ASN A 35 -7.39 7.05 -3.49
CA ASN A 35 -8.16 6.08 -4.26
C ASN A 35 -8.29 4.77 -3.46
N VAL A 36 -9.43 4.62 -2.79
CA VAL A 36 -9.74 3.43 -1.98
C VAL A 36 -9.98 2.17 -2.81
N ASP A 37 -10.44 2.32 -4.06
CA ASP A 37 -10.66 1.20 -4.99
C ASP A 37 -9.34 0.68 -5.60
N ASN A 38 -8.31 1.53 -5.61
CA ASN A 38 -6.95 1.17 -6.02
C ASN A 38 -5.92 1.62 -4.98
N PRO A 39 -5.83 0.95 -3.81
CA PRO A 39 -4.95 1.35 -2.71
C PRO A 39 -3.46 1.25 -3.05
N ARG A 40 -3.10 0.53 -4.13
CA ARG A 40 -1.71 0.43 -4.63
C ARG A 40 -1.36 1.50 -5.65
N SER A 41 -2.29 2.34 -6.09
CA SER A 41 -2.06 3.39 -7.10
C SER A 41 -0.88 4.31 -6.76
N GLY A 42 -0.64 4.59 -5.47
CA GLY A 42 0.50 5.38 -5.01
C GLY A 42 1.89 4.77 -5.28
N ARG A 43 1.98 3.51 -5.74
CA ARG A 43 3.25 2.87 -6.16
C ARG A 43 3.62 3.14 -7.61
N TRP A 44 2.65 3.53 -8.43
CA TRP A 44 2.81 3.76 -9.87
C TRP A 44 2.20 5.09 -10.31
N ALA A 45 2.16 6.08 -9.41
CA ALA A 45 1.76 7.43 -9.78
C ALA A 45 2.62 7.90 -10.97
N ASP A 46 1.95 8.21 -12.07
CA ASP A 46 2.55 8.63 -13.35
C ASP A 46 3.52 7.61 -13.99
N LYS A 47 3.38 6.33 -13.64
CA LYS A 47 4.18 5.23 -14.21
C LYS A 47 3.28 4.12 -14.74
N ILE A 48 3.83 3.33 -15.66
CA ILE A 48 3.19 2.08 -16.08
C ILE A 48 3.14 1.14 -14.87
N LYS A 49 1.97 0.56 -14.63
CA LYS A 49 1.77 -0.41 -13.55
C LYS A 49 2.55 -1.69 -13.85
N THR A 50 3.59 -1.96 -13.06
CA THR A 50 4.41 -3.17 -13.15
C THR A 50 4.73 -3.72 -11.77
N GLU A 51 4.82 -5.04 -11.61
CA GLU A 51 5.23 -5.62 -10.33
C GLU A 51 6.73 -5.44 -10.08
N CYS A 52 7.12 -5.31 -8.82
CA CYS A 52 8.54 -5.22 -8.45
C CYS A 52 9.22 -6.60 -8.47
N GLY A 53 10.55 -6.61 -8.48
CA GLY A 53 11.36 -7.83 -8.56
C GLY A 53 11.17 -8.84 -7.42
N ILE A 54 10.42 -8.51 -6.36
CA ILE A 54 10.03 -9.49 -5.32
C ILE A 54 9.03 -10.52 -5.90
N HIS A 55 8.28 -10.14 -6.94
CA HIS A 55 7.29 -11.00 -7.59
C HIS A 55 7.79 -11.64 -8.89
N SER A 56 8.96 -11.21 -9.36
CA SER A 56 9.62 -11.81 -10.52
C SER A 56 10.70 -12.76 -10.02
N ILE A 57 10.55 -14.05 -10.32
CA ILE A 57 11.69 -14.97 -10.28
C ILE A 57 12.58 -14.52 -11.44
N ILE A 58 13.65 -13.81 -11.12
CA ILE A 58 14.74 -13.54 -12.06
C ILE A 58 15.44 -14.86 -12.35
#